data_AF-A0A937K618-F1
#
_entry.id   AF-A0A937K618-F1
#
_cell.length_a   1.000
_cell.length_b   1.000
_cell.length_c   1.000
_cell.angle_alpha   90.00
_cell.angle_beta   90.00
_cell.angle_gamma   90.00
#
_symmetry.space_group_name_H-M   'P 1'
#
loop_
_entity.id
_entity.type
_entity.pdbx_description
1 polymer ?
#
loop_
_entity_poly.entity_id
_entity_poly.type
_entity_poly.pdbx_seq_one_letter_code
_entity_poly.pdbx_strand_id
1 'polypeptide(L)' 'MKFITIMLFIPVIVLLVYMVIYPRESSLWGKKWQFKNDNLEPSDEVIKYNRFMAAIALIVIIILLIVALVKE' A
#
# COMPACT_ATOMS: atom_id res chain seq x y z
N MET A 1 -18.50 -9.37 -14.89
CA MET A 1 -17.25 -9.63 -14.15
C MET A 1 -16.79 -8.42 -13.34
N LYS A 2 -16.99 -7.19 -13.84
CA LYS A 2 -16.70 -5.88 -13.19
C LYS A 2 -16.89 -5.80 -11.67
N PHE A 3 -17.96 -6.35 -11.12
CA PHE A 3 -18.18 -6.38 -9.66
C PHE A 3 -17.08 -7.13 -8.90
N ILE A 4 -16.68 -8.30 -9.39
CA ILE A 4 -15.61 -9.12 -8.79
C ILE A 4 -14.28 -8.37 -8.88
N THR A 5 -14.01 -7.74 -10.02
CA THR A 5 -12.80 -6.93 -10.23
C THR A 5 -12.72 -5.78 -9.23
N ILE A 6 -13.80 -5.01 -9.05
CA ILE A 6 -13.86 -3.95 -8.04
C ILE A 6 -13.63 -4.50 -6.63
N MET A 7 -14.28 -5.62 -6.29
CA MET A 7 -14.14 -6.27 -4.99
C MET A 7 -12.69 -6.68 -4.67
N LEU A 8 -11.94 -7.15 -5.67
CA LEU A 8 -10.52 -7.51 -5.51
C LEU A 8 -9.61 -6.29 -5.36
N PHE A 9 -9.91 -5.19 -6.04
CA PHE A 9 -9.07 -3.99 -6.01
C PHE A 9 -9.29 -3.13 -4.76
N ILE A 10 -10.49 -3.15 -4.17
CA ILE A 10 -10.81 -2.34 -2.98
C ILE A 10 -9.82 -2.56 -1.82
N PRO A 11 -9.53 -3.80 -1.36
CA PRO A 11 -8.59 -4.01 -0.26
C PRO A 11 -7.18 -3.48 -0.55
N VAL A 12 -6.73 -3.62 -1.80
CA VAL A 12 -5.41 -3.13 -2.24
C VAL A 12 -5.36 -1.60 -2.18
N ILE A 13 -6.40 -0.93 -2.68
CA ILE A 13 -6.51 0.53 -2.64
C ILE A 13 -6.56 1.03 -1.20
N VAL A 14 -7.39 0.42 -0.35
CA VAL A 14 -7.50 0.77 1.08
C VAL A 14 -6.14 0.62 1.78
N LEU A 15 -5.42 -0.46 1.50
CA LEU A 15 -4.10 -0.69 2.06
C LEU A 15 -3.10 0.39 1.60
N LEU A 16 -3.06 0.71 0.31
CA LEU A 16 -2.14 1.72 -0.22
C LEU A 16 -2.44 3.11 0.35
N VAL A 17 -3.73 3.46 0.48
CA VAL A 17 -4.15 4.70 1.15
C VAL A 17 -3.69 4.72 2.61
N TYR A 18 -3.87 3.61 3.34
CA TYR A 18 -3.37 3.48 4.71
C TYR A 18 -1.85 3.69 4.77
N MET A 19 -1.08 3.12 3.85
CA MET A 19 0.39 3.29 3.79
C MET A 19 0.81 4.74 3.50
N VAL A 20 0.03 5.50 2.71
CA VAL A 20 0.31 6.92 2.45
C VAL A 20 0.05 7.78 3.70
N ILE A 21 -1.04 7.53 4.42
CA ILE A 21 -1.46 8.29 5.61
C ILE A 21 -0.57 7.94 6.81
N TYR A 22 -0.30 6.64 7.02
CA TYR A 22 0.44 6.07 8.14
C TYR A 22 1.73 5.36 7.68
N PRO A 23 2.68 6.07 7.05
CA PRO A 23 3.87 5.44 6.47
C PRO A 23 4.84 4.91 7.52
N ARG A 24 4.85 5.49 8.71
CA ARG A 24 5.71 5.05 9.82
C ARG A 24 5.27 3.68 10.32
N GLU A 25 3.99 3.56 10.66
CA GLU A 25 3.37 2.35 11.19
C GLU A 25 3.41 1.22 10.17
N SER A 26 3.14 1.55 8.89
CA SER A 26 3.09 0.56 7.82
C SER A 26 4.47 0.09 7.33
N SER A 27 5.54 0.87 7.53
CA SER A 27 6.88 0.53 7.02
C SER A 27 7.45 -0.77 7.59
N LEU A 28 7.07 -1.11 8.83
CA LEU A 28 7.47 -2.34 9.53
C LEU A 28 6.35 -3.37 9.61
N TRP A 29 5.19 -3.09 9.00
CA TRP A 29 4.06 -4.02 9.06
C TRP A 29 4.43 -5.34 8.36
N GLY A 30 4.20 -6.46 9.04
CA GLY A 30 4.64 -7.78 8.60
C GLY A 30 6.16 -8.06 8.70
N LYS A 31 6.97 -7.11 9.19
CA LYS A 31 8.42 -7.28 9.38
C LYS A 31 8.87 -7.30 10.84
N LYS A 32 8.04 -6.82 11.78
CA LYS A 32 8.40 -6.73 13.22
C LYS A 32 8.90 -8.04 13.81
N TRP A 33 8.34 -9.18 13.40
CA TRP A 33 8.74 -10.52 13.87
C TRP A 33 10.21 -10.90 13.55
N GLN A 34 10.85 -10.19 12.63
CA GLN A 34 12.23 -10.45 12.20
C GLN A 34 13.27 -9.93 13.20
N PHE A 35 12.84 -9.11 14.17
CA PHE A 35 13.74 -8.43 15.09
C PHE A 35 13.52 -8.91 16.52
N LYS A 36 14.60 -8.89 17.32
CA LYS A 36 14.53 -9.26 18.75
C LYS A 36 13.96 -8.15 19.65
N ASN A 37 13.92 -6.91 19.16
CA ASN A 37 13.43 -5.76 19.90
C ASN A 37 12.09 -5.31 19.32
N ASP A 38 11.11 -5.05 20.18
CA ASP A 38 9.76 -4.63 19.79
C ASP A 38 9.67 -3.12 19.50
N ASN A 39 10.57 -2.32 20.07
CA ASN A 39 10.62 -0.86 19.91
C ASN A 39 11.48 -0.45 18.71
N LEU A 40 11.11 -0.95 17.53
CA LEU A 40 11.77 -0.59 16.27
C LEU A 40 11.25 0.75 15.76
N GLU A 41 12.19 1.65 15.46
CA GLU A 41 11.90 2.91 14.81
C GLU A 41 12.42 2.87 13.36
N PRO A 42 11.56 2.99 12.34
CA PRO A 42 12.00 3.16 10.95
C PRO A 42 12.75 4.48 10.79
N SER A 43 13.78 4.52 9.94
CA SER A 43 14.45 5.78 9.65
C SER A 43 13.55 6.72 8.85
N ASP A 44 13.83 8.03 8.92
CA ASP A 44 13.09 9.04 8.17
C ASP A 44 13.10 8.79 6.65
N GLU A 45 14.21 8.26 6.12
CA GLU A 45 14.33 7.87 4.72
C GLU A 45 13.37 6.73 4.37
N VAL A 46 13.27 5.72 5.23
CA VAL A 46 12.34 4.60 5.05
C VAL A 46 10.89 5.08 5.09
N ILE A 47 10.55 5.99 6.00
CA ILE A 47 9.21 6.57 6.10
C ILE A 47 8.86 7.36 4.84
N LYS A 48 9.77 8.22 4.37
CA LYS A 48 9.60 9.00 3.12
C LYS A 48 9.46 8.09 1.90
N TYR A 49 10.34 7.10 1.79
CA TYR A 49 10.31 6.11 0.71
C TYR A 49 9.00 5.33 0.71
N ASN A 50 8.57 4.82 1.86
CA ASN A 50 7.33 4.05 1.99
C ASN A 50 6.11 4.88 1.56
N ARG A 51 5.99 6.14 2.02
CA ARG A 51 4.93 7.05 1.58
C ARG A 51 4.96 7.28 0.07
N PHE A 52 6.13 7.57 -0.48
CA PHE A 52 6.30 7.88 -1.90
C PHE A 52 5.96 6.68 -2.79
N MET A 53 6.46 5.50 -2.45
CA MET A 53 6.17 4.26 -3.18
C MET A 53 4.70 3.87 -3.06
N ALA A 54 4.07 4.04 -1.90
CA ALA A 54 2.64 3.78 -1.73
C ALA A 54 1.80 4.72 -2.60
N ALA A 55 2.17 6.00 -2.71
CA ALA A 55 1.48 6.95 -3.58
C ALA A 55 1.64 6.59 -5.08
N ILE A 56 2.84 6.22 -5.52
CA ILE A 56 3.06 5.73 -6.90
C ILE A 56 2.25 4.47 -7.16
N ALA A 57 2.31 3.49 -6.26
CA ALA A 57 1.58 2.24 -6.39
C ALA A 57 0.06 2.48 -6.43
N LEU A 58 -0.46 3.43 -5.65
CA LEU A 58 -1.87 3.80 -5.68
C LEU A 58 -2.28 4.34 -7.06
N ILE A 59 -1.49 5.23 -7.65
CA ILE A 59 -1.72 5.76 -9.00
C ILE A 59 -1.73 4.60 -10.02
N VAL A 60 -0.73 3.72 -9.97
CA VAL A 60 -0.63 2.55 -10.87
C VAL A 60 -1.84 1.63 -10.72
N ILE A 61 -2.26 1.32 -9.48
CA ILE A 61 -3.41 0.47 -9.20
C ILE A 61 -4.71 1.08 -9.72
N ILE A 62 -4.90 2.40 -9.59
CA ILE A 62 -6.08 3.07 -10.15
C ILE A 62 -6.08 2.98 -11.68
N ILE A 63 -4.93 3.20 -12.34
CA ILE A 63 -4.82 3.04 -13.80
C ILE A 63 -5.16 1.61 -14.21
N LEU A 64 -4.61 0.61 -13.53
CA LEU A 64 -4.89 -0.80 -13.80
C LEU A 64 -6.37 -1.14 -13.61
N LEU A 65 -7.02 -0.62 -12.57
CA LEU A 65 -8.45 -0.80 -12.34
C LEU A 65 -9.27 -0.21 -13.51
N ILE A 66 -8.96 1.01 -13.94
CA ILE A 66 -9.65 1.66 -15.06
C ILE A 66 -9.48 0.82 -16.35
N VAL A 67 -8.24 0.41 -16.65
CA VAL A 67 -7.96 -0.41 -17.84
C VAL A 67 -8.71 -1.75 -17.78
N ALA A 68 -8.76 -2.39 -16.61
CA ALA A 68 -9.51 -3.64 -16.42
C ALA A 68 -11.02 -3.43 -16.66
N LEU A 69 -11.60 -2.36 -16.12
CA LEU A 69 -13.03 -2.05 -16.26
C LEU A 69 -13.46 -1.66 -17.68
N VAL A 70 -12.55 -1.09 -18.47
CA VAL A 70 -12.77 -0.73 -19.88
C VAL A 70 -12.63 -1.95 -20.80
N LYS A 71 -11.70 -2.86 -20.49
CA LYS A 71 -11.44 -4.06 -21.30
C LYS A 71 -12.46 -5.17 -21.07
N GLU A 72 -13.06 -5.21 -19.88
CA GLU A 72 -14.20 -6.08 -19.54
C GLU A 72 -15.54 -5.59 -20.10
#